data_AF-A0A7X6ZET9-F1
#
_entry.id   AF-A0A7X6ZET9-F1
#
_cell.length_a   1.000
_cell.length_b   1.000
_cell.length_c   1.000
_cell.angle_alpha   90.00
_cell.angle_beta   90.00
_cell.angle_gamma   90.00
#
_symmetry.space_group_name_H-M   'P 1'
#
loop_
_entity.id
_entity.type
_entity.pdbx_description
1 polymer ?
#
loop_
_entity_poly.entity_id
_entity_poly.type
_entity_poly.pdbx_seq_one_letter_code
_entity_poly.pdbx_strand_id
1 'polypeptide(L)'
;VNRYYNTGIVKNSLDYITRQIYQGDAFAFYEEFAGFLEEKDFFRVGHKREEEYLLIYEFVARRKDNKSSAGELIKLDYLLNNQSGNVPAFFSDYNPPNRNEELYAVIKNEDFIKLNLPGLSSKTPRERRRLVHLEYLLLKDDLALAEKPVPFLFVYDSTSKKAVSFLANIFL
;
A
#
# COMPACT_ATOMS: atom_id res chain seq x y z
N VAL A 1 -3.64 -1.82 -19.75
CA VAL A 1 -3.40 -0.48 -19.15
C VAL A 1 -4.67 0.22 -18.63
N ASN A 2 -5.72 0.43 -19.45
CA ASN A 2 -6.96 1.12 -19.04
C ASN A 2 -7.58 0.63 -17.71
N ARG A 3 -7.43 -0.65 -17.37
CA ARG A 3 -7.87 -1.21 -16.08
C ARG A 3 -7.19 -0.53 -14.88
N TYR A 4 -5.88 -0.26 -14.94
CA TYR A 4 -5.16 0.42 -13.85
C TYR A 4 -5.61 1.87 -13.68
N TYR A 5 -5.81 2.58 -14.79
CA TYR A 5 -6.31 3.95 -14.78
C TYR A 5 -7.76 4.03 -14.25
N ASN A 6 -8.65 3.15 -14.74
CA ASN A 6 -10.07 3.19 -14.41
C ASN A 6 -10.40 2.68 -13.00
N THR A 7 -9.58 1.79 -12.45
CA THR A 7 -9.82 1.23 -11.11
C THR A 7 -9.21 2.06 -9.99
N GLY A 8 -8.19 2.88 -10.28
CA GLY A 8 -7.52 3.75 -9.31
C GLY A 8 -6.75 3.01 -8.22
N ILE A 9 -6.47 1.71 -8.40
CA ILE A 9 -5.91 0.82 -7.37
C ILE A 9 -4.43 1.07 -7.07
N VAL A 10 -3.75 1.83 -7.92
CA VAL A 10 -2.30 2.15 -7.86
C VAL A 10 -2.06 3.66 -8.06
N LYS A 11 -2.94 4.50 -7.50
CA LYS A 11 -2.95 5.94 -7.76
C LYS A 11 -1.64 6.62 -7.36
N ASN A 12 -1.12 6.34 -6.16
CA ASN A 12 0.10 6.98 -5.65
C ASN A 12 1.33 6.54 -6.46
N SER A 13 1.34 5.26 -6.82
CA SER A 13 2.38 4.66 -7.67
C SER A 13 2.41 5.29 -9.06
N LEU A 14 1.25 5.41 -9.72
CA LEU A 14 1.17 5.98 -11.07
C LEU A 14 1.61 7.44 -11.10
N ASP A 15 1.25 8.22 -10.08
CA ASP A 15 1.68 9.62 -9.95
C ASP A 15 3.21 9.71 -9.83
N TYR A 16 3.80 8.91 -8.94
CA TYR A 16 5.25 8.87 -8.75
C TYR A 16 5.98 8.37 -10.00
N ILE A 17 5.55 7.24 -10.58
CA ILE A 17 6.18 6.66 -11.78
C ILE A 17 6.15 7.69 -12.90
N THR A 18 5.00 8.31 -13.17
CA THR A 18 4.88 9.30 -14.24
C THR A 18 5.79 10.50 -14.00
N ARG A 19 5.76 11.10 -12.80
CA ARG A 19 6.50 12.33 -12.52
C ARG A 19 8.00 12.12 -12.36
N GLN A 20 8.40 11.05 -11.67
CA GLN A 20 9.80 10.86 -11.25
C GLN A 20 10.57 9.90 -12.16
N ILE A 21 9.91 8.87 -12.73
CA ILE A 21 10.57 7.89 -13.60
C ILE A 21 10.48 8.31 -15.07
N TYR A 22 9.34 8.87 -15.48
CA TYR A 22 9.09 9.31 -16.86
C TYR A 22 9.07 10.83 -17.03
N GLN A 23 9.46 11.59 -16.00
CA GLN A 23 9.61 13.05 -16.07
C GLN A 23 8.35 13.79 -16.55
N GLY A 24 7.17 13.25 -16.22
CA GLY A 24 5.87 13.79 -16.62
C GLY A 24 5.31 13.19 -17.92
N ASP A 25 6.06 12.36 -18.64
CA ASP A 25 5.60 11.69 -19.86
C ASP A 25 4.75 10.46 -19.54
N ALA A 26 3.47 10.70 -19.26
CA ALA A 26 2.49 9.65 -19.02
C ALA A 26 2.31 8.74 -20.26
N PHE A 27 2.46 9.28 -21.47
CA PHE A 27 2.27 8.52 -22.70
C PHE A 27 3.36 7.47 -22.86
N ALA A 28 4.63 7.86 -22.71
CA ALA A 28 5.76 6.94 -22.74
C ALA A 28 5.63 5.83 -21.67
N PHE A 29 5.21 6.19 -20.45
CA PHE A 29 4.93 5.21 -19.41
C PHE A 29 3.90 4.17 -19.84
N TYR A 30 2.75 4.63 -20.34
CA TYR A 30 1.66 3.73 -20.70
C TYR A 30 1.97 2.89 -21.93
N GLU A 31 2.74 3.41 -22.89
CA GLU A 31 3.22 2.66 -24.06
C GLU A 31 4.15 1.52 -23.64
N GLU A 32 5.18 1.81 -22.84
CA GLU A 32 6.11 0.79 -22.36
C GLU A 32 5.43 -0.24 -21.43
N PHE A 33 4.53 0.22 -20.55
CA PHE A 33 3.81 -0.68 -19.67
C PHE A 33 2.84 -1.58 -20.45
N ALA A 34 2.22 -1.08 -21.53
CA ALA A 34 1.40 -1.92 -22.41
C ALA A 34 2.24 -3.03 -23.05
N GLY A 35 3.41 -2.69 -23.61
CA GLY A 35 4.34 -3.68 -24.17
C GLY A 35 4.77 -4.74 -23.16
N PHE A 36 5.10 -4.34 -21.92
CA PHE A 36 5.42 -5.28 -20.84
C PHE A 36 4.26 -6.25 -20.54
N LEU A 37 3.02 -5.77 -20.52
CA LEU A 37 1.85 -6.62 -20.25
C LEU A 37 1.61 -7.63 -21.38
N GLU A 38 1.87 -7.24 -22.63
CA GLU A 38 1.80 -8.14 -23.80
C GLU A 38 2.86 -9.23 -23.73
N GLU A 39 4.10 -8.90 -23.38
CA GLU A 39 5.19 -9.88 -23.17
C GLU A 39 4.85 -10.94 -22.11
N LYS A 40 4.08 -10.56 -21.09
CA LYS A 40 3.69 -11.42 -19.97
C LYS A 40 2.45 -12.28 -20.23
N ASP A 41 1.89 -12.23 -21.45
CA ASP A 41 0.63 -12.89 -21.84
C ASP A 41 -0.55 -12.59 -20.90
N PHE A 42 -0.54 -11.41 -20.28
CA PHE A 42 -1.49 -11.01 -19.24
C PHE A 42 -2.91 -10.71 -19.77
N PHE A 43 -3.16 -10.85 -21.06
CA PHE A 43 -4.50 -10.60 -21.61
C PHE A 43 -5.36 -11.87 -21.70
N ARG A 44 -4.83 -13.03 -21.30
CA ARG A 44 -5.48 -14.34 -21.54
C ARG A 44 -6.17 -14.98 -20.34
N VAL A 45 -6.03 -14.45 -19.11
CA VAL A 45 -6.56 -15.08 -17.89
C VAL A 45 -7.33 -14.08 -17.01
N GLY A 46 -8.33 -14.56 -16.26
CA GLY A 46 -8.98 -13.75 -15.23
C GLY A 46 -8.02 -13.49 -14.07
N HIS A 47 -7.41 -12.31 -14.04
CA HIS A 47 -6.37 -11.98 -13.07
C HIS A 47 -6.91 -11.61 -11.69
N LYS A 48 -6.32 -12.22 -10.65
CA LYS A 48 -6.55 -11.86 -9.25
C LYS A 48 -5.94 -10.49 -8.96
N ARG A 49 -6.51 -9.76 -8.00
CA ARG A 49 -6.06 -8.40 -7.63
C ARG A 49 -4.56 -8.34 -7.32
N GLU A 50 -4.01 -9.34 -6.67
CA GLU A 50 -2.58 -9.44 -6.34
C GLU A 50 -1.68 -9.50 -7.59
N GLU A 51 -2.13 -10.17 -8.66
CA GLU A 51 -1.37 -10.26 -9.92
C GLU A 51 -1.25 -8.89 -10.59
N GLU A 52 -2.28 -8.04 -10.46
CA GLU A 52 -2.23 -6.66 -10.96
C GLU A 52 -1.11 -5.86 -10.27
N TYR A 53 -0.95 -6.01 -8.95
CA TYR A 53 0.13 -5.37 -8.20
C TYR A 53 1.50 -5.98 -8.51
N LEU A 54 1.57 -7.31 -8.67
CA LEU A 54 2.81 -8.00 -9.01
C LEU A 54 3.37 -7.47 -10.34
N LEU A 55 2.53 -7.30 -11.36
CA LEU A 55 3.00 -6.83 -12.67
C LEU A 55 3.58 -5.42 -12.64
N ILE A 56 2.88 -4.48 -12.01
CA ILE A 56 3.40 -3.10 -11.92
C ILE A 56 4.66 -3.07 -11.06
N TYR A 57 4.73 -3.89 -10.02
CA TYR A 57 5.92 -4.08 -9.19
C TYR A 57 7.11 -4.63 -10.01
N GLU A 58 6.90 -5.69 -10.78
CA GLU A 58 7.92 -6.25 -11.67
C GLU A 58 8.34 -5.26 -12.76
N PHE A 59 7.39 -4.51 -13.32
CA PHE A 59 7.66 -3.51 -14.35
C PHE A 59 8.61 -2.42 -13.84
N VAL A 60 8.31 -1.82 -12.69
CA VAL A 60 9.20 -0.80 -12.10
C VAL A 60 10.52 -1.40 -11.62
N ALA A 61 10.52 -2.66 -11.18
CA ALA A 61 11.73 -3.36 -10.77
C ALA A 61 12.70 -3.65 -11.93
N ARG A 62 12.29 -3.55 -13.20
CA ARG A 62 13.22 -3.62 -14.35
C ARG A 62 14.09 -2.36 -14.49
N ARG A 63 13.63 -1.21 -14.00
CA ARG A 63 14.38 0.06 -14.09
C ARG A 63 15.36 0.18 -12.92
N LYS A 64 16.65 0.41 -13.17
CA LYS A 64 17.68 0.43 -12.10
C LYS A 64 17.51 1.59 -11.12
N ASP A 65 16.96 2.69 -11.59
CA ASP A 65 16.84 3.93 -10.84
C ASP A 65 15.40 4.02 -10.31
N ASN A 66 15.21 4.31 -9.02
CA ASN A 66 13.92 4.48 -8.33
C ASN A 66 13.10 3.23 -7.95
N LYS A 67 13.70 2.02 -7.94
CA LYS A 67 13.01 0.78 -7.53
C LYS A 67 12.40 0.86 -6.13
N SER A 68 13.13 1.42 -5.16
CA SER A 68 12.71 1.42 -3.76
C SER A 68 11.48 2.29 -3.53
N SER A 69 11.46 3.52 -4.04
CA SER A 69 10.32 4.44 -3.88
C SER A 69 9.06 3.91 -4.55
N ALA A 70 9.18 3.46 -5.81
CA ALA A 70 8.04 2.94 -6.54
C ALA A 70 7.49 1.67 -5.88
N GLY A 71 8.37 0.77 -5.42
CA GLY A 71 7.97 -0.45 -4.71
C GLY A 71 7.18 -0.16 -3.43
N GLU A 72 7.64 0.79 -2.61
CA GLU A 72 6.95 1.19 -1.39
C GLU A 72 5.58 1.83 -1.66
N LEU A 73 5.47 2.65 -2.71
CA LEU A 73 4.20 3.26 -3.09
C LEU A 73 3.20 2.23 -3.65
N ILE A 74 3.67 1.21 -4.37
CA ILE A 74 2.82 0.10 -4.84
C ILE A 74 2.32 -0.70 -3.64
N LYS A 75 3.16 -0.94 -2.63
CA LYS A 75 2.76 -1.58 -1.37
C LYS A 75 1.75 -0.74 -0.60
N LEU A 76 1.96 0.58 -0.51
CA LEU A 76 1.00 1.52 0.08
C LEU A 76 -0.36 1.45 -0.63
N ASP A 77 -0.36 1.55 -1.96
CA ASP A 77 -1.58 1.45 -2.77
C ASP A 77 -2.30 0.11 -2.59
N TYR A 78 -1.55 -0.98 -2.43
CA TYR A 78 -2.11 -2.29 -2.08
C TYR A 78 -2.82 -2.25 -0.73
N LEU A 79 -2.17 -1.75 0.31
CA LEU A 79 -2.75 -1.65 1.66
C LEU A 79 -3.96 -0.71 1.70
N LEU A 80 -3.96 0.37 0.91
CA LEU A 80 -5.10 1.27 0.82
C LEU A 80 -6.33 0.61 0.18
N ASN A 81 -6.13 -0.30 -0.76
CA ASN A 81 -7.22 -0.87 -1.55
C ASN A 81 -7.61 -2.30 -1.18
N ASN A 82 -6.87 -2.94 -0.27
CA ASN A 82 -7.06 -4.34 0.09
C ASN A 82 -6.91 -4.54 1.59
N GLN A 83 -8.02 -4.82 2.28
CA GLN A 83 -8.00 -5.37 3.62
C GLN A 83 -7.57 -6.84 3.59
N SER A 84 -6.30 -7.12 3.29
CA SER A 84 -5.73 -8.46 3.36
C SER A 84 -5.03 -8.66 4.70
N GLY A 85 -5.27 -9.80 5.34
CA GLY A 85 -4.51 -10.21 6.53
C GLY A 85 -3.05 -10.53 6.23
N ASN A 86 -2.71 -10.75 4.94
CA ASN A 86 -1.37 -11.07 4.48
C ASN A 86 -0.98 -10.15 3.32
N VAL A 87 0.10 -9.39 3.51
CA VAL A 87 0.74 -8.65 2.44
C VAL A 87 1.47 -9.65 1.53
N PRO A 88 1.33 -9.56 0.19
CA PRO A 88 1.99 -10.46 -0.74
C PRO A 88 3.51 -10.49 -0.56
N ALA A 89 4.12 -11.68 -0.63
CA ALA A 89 5.53 -11.89 -0.33
C ALA A 89 6.51 -11.25 -1.34
N PHE A 90 6.02 -10.77 -2.49
CA PHE A 90 6.85 -10.03 -3.45
C PHE A 90 7.13 -8.58 -2.99
N PHE A 91 6.39 -8.08 -2.00
CA PHE A 91 6.72 -6.82 -1.36
C PHE A 91 7.81 -7.01 -0.30
N SER A 92 8.63 -5.97 -0.10
CA SER A 92 9.58 -5.93 1.00
C SER A 92 8.86 -6.00 2.35
N ASP A 93 9.41 -6.79 3.29
CA ASP A 93 8.92 -6.88 4.67
C ASP A 93 9.91 -6.20 5.62
N TYR A 94 9.45 -5.10 6.24
CA TYR A 94 10.21 -4.35 7.24
C TYR A 94 9.60 -4.45 8.63
N ASN A 95 8.63 -5.34 8.82
CA ASN A 95 7.93 -5.48 10.08
C ASN A 95 8.86 -6.05 11.16
N PRO A 96 8.87 -5.48 12.37
CA PRO A 96 9.63 -6.04 13.47
C PRO A 96 8.92 -7.29 14.03
N PRO A 97 9.65 -8.20 14.70
CA PRO A 97 9.07 -9.43 15.27
C PRO A 97 7.90 -9.17 16.24
N ASN A 98 7.93 -8.05 16.96
CA ASN A 98 6.93 -7.65 17.96
C ASN A 98 5.75 -6.84 17.38
N ARG A 99 5.64 -6.69 16.04
CA ARG A 99 4.55 -5.90 15.39
C ARG A 99 3.15 -6.23 15.92
N ASN A 100 2.87 -7.51 16.16
CA ASN A 100 1.55 -7.93 16.64
C ASN A 100 1.25 -7.45 18.07
N GLU A 101 2.27 -7.39 18.91
CA GLU A 101 2.20 -6.90 20.30
C GLU A 101 1.99 -5.38 20.29
N GLU A 102 2.74 -4.68 19.45
CA GLU A 102 2.60 -3.23 19.22
C GLU A 102 1.18 -2.86 18.75
N LEU A 103 0.68 -3.55 17.72
CA LEU A 103 -0.70 -3.36 17.26
C LEU A 103 -1.72 -3.65 18.37
N TYR A 104 -1.48 -4.68 19.19
CA TYR A 104 -2.37 -5.02 20.30
C TYR A 104 -2.37 -3.94 21.40
N ALA A 105 -1.22 -3.34 21.69
CA ALA A 105 -1.10 -2.23 22.62
C ALA A 105 -1.89 -1.00 22.13
N VAL A 106 -1.76 -0.67 20.83
CA VAL A 106 -2.49 0.45 20.21
C VAL A 106 -4.00 0.27 20.29
N ILE A 107 -4.54 -0.88 19.86
CA ILE A 107 -6.00 -1.09 19.82
C ILE A 107 -6.66 -1.19 21.20
N LYS A 108 -5.87 -1.41 22.26
CA LYS A 108 -6.32 -1.40 23.66
C LYS A 108 -6.22 -0.04 24.34
N ASN A 109 -5.43 0.87 23.78
CA ASN A 109 -5.25 2.19 24.34
C ASN A 109 -6.48 3.06 24.03
N GLU A 110 -7.41 3.15 24.99
CA GLU A 110 -8.67 3.89 24.81
C GLU A 110 -8.44 5.38 24.54
N ASP A 111 -7.42 6.00 25.12
CA ASP A 111 -7.12 7.42 24.91
C ASP A 111 -6.60 7.66 23.49
N PHE A 112 -5.70 6.78 23.01
CA PHE A 112 -5.25 6.81 21.62
C PHE A 112 -6.41 6.63 20.65
N ILE A 113 -7.31 5.67 20.91
CA ILE A 113 -8.47 5.41 20.05
C ILE A 113 -9.42 6.60 20.03
N LYS A 114 -9.76 7.18 21.18
CA LYS A 114 -10.66 8.35 21.24
C LYS A 114 -10.08 9.56 20.51
N LEU A 115 -8.77 9.79 20.67
CA LEU A 115 -8.09 10.95 20.08
C LEU A 115 -7.90 10.79 18.56
N ASN A 116 -7.38 9.64 18.13
CA ASN A 116 -6.91 9.47 16.76
C ASN A 116 -7.88 8.69 15.87
N LEU A 117 -8.65 7.76 16.44
CA LEU A 117 -9.53 6.85 15.71
C LEU A 117 -10.97 6.86 16.28
N PRO A 118 -11.63 8.03 16.38
CA PRO A 118 -12.88 8.16 17.13
C PRO A 118 -13.99 7.23 16.61
N GLY A 119 -14.02 6.93 15.31
CA GLY A 119 -14.95 5.97 14.70
C GLY A 119 -14.81 4.51 15.18
N LEU A 120 -13.73 4.20 15.91
CA LEU A 120 -13.49 2.90 16.53
C LEU A 120 -13.73 2.88 18.05
N SER A 121 -14.10 4.01 18.66
CA SER A 121 -14.25 4.14 20.13
C SER A 121 -15.29 3.20 20.71
N SER A 122 -16.43 3.02 20.02
CA SER A 122 -17.52 2.13 20.47
C SER A 122 -17.23 0.64 20.24
N LYS A 123 -16.12 0.30 19.58
CA LYS A 123 -15.78 -1.08 19.21
C LYS A 123 -14.88 -1.70 20.28
N THR A 124 -15.08 -2.98 20.53
CA THR A 124 -14.18 -3.78 21.38
C THR A 124 -12.80 -3.94 20.72
N PRO A 125 -11.72 -4.20 21.48
CA PRO A 125 -10.39 -4.46 20.89
C PRO A 125 -10.39 -5.55 19.82
N ARG A 126 -11.23 -6.59 19.98
CA ARG A 126 -11.40 -7.66 18.98
C ARG A 126 -11.99 -7.15 17.66
N GLU A 127 -12.97 -6.26 17.73
CA GLU A 127 -13.56 -5.64 16.55
C GLU A 127 -12.61 -4.64 15.91
N ARG A 128 -11.90 -3.83 16.71
CA ARG A 128 -10.84 -2.91 16.23
C ARG A 128 -9.79 -3.68 15.45
N ARG A 129 -9.30 -4.80 15.98
CA ARG A 129 -8.29 -5.66 15.31
C ARG A 129 -8.71 -6.10 13.90
N ARG A 130 -10.01 -6.29 13.65
CA ARG A 130 -10.54 -6.69 12.34
C ARG A 130 -10.64 -5.53 11.35
N LEU A 131 -10.40 -4.29 11.79
CA LEU A 131 -10.55 -3.07 11.01
C LEU A 131 -9.25 -2.31 10.88
N VAL A 132 -8.15 -2.84 11.39
CA VAL A 132 -6.84 -2.17 11.30
C VAL A 132 -5.75 -3.12 10.82
N HIS A 133 -4.73 -2.55 10.21
CA HIS A 133 -3.50 -3.23 9.83
C HIS A 133 -2.31 -2.35 10.21
N LEU A 134 -1.30 -2.92 10.86
CA LEU A 134 -0.04 -2.25 11.13
C LEU A 134 0.99 -2.77 10.13
N GLU A 135 1.64 -1.86 9.41
CA GLU A 135 2.72 -2.18 8.48
C GLU A 135 3.88 -1.21 8.66
N TYR A 136 5.11 -1.72 8.59
CA TYR A 136 6.30 -0.88 8.54
C TYR A 136 6.70 -0.62 7.08
N LEU A 137 6.78 0.66 6.71
CA LEU A 137 7.09 1.13 5.36
C LEU A 137 8.32 2.04 5.38
N LEU A 138 9.10 2.07 4.30
CA LEU A 138 10.16 3.07 4.10
C LEU A 138 9.59 4.38 3.53
N LEU A 139 8.46 4.82 4.08
CA LEU A 139 7.77 6.06 3.70
C LEU A 139 7.58 6.95 4.92
N LYS A 140 7.57 8.26 4.68
CA LYS A 140 7.11 9.28 5.62
C LYS A 140 5.61 9.51 5.43
N ASP A 141 5.02 10.31 6.32
CA ASP A 141 3.61 10.73 6.26
C ASP A 141 3.27 11.51 4.98
N ASP A 142 4.22 12.27 4.45
CA ASP A 142 4.14 12.97 3.15
C ASP A 142 4.43 12.07 1.93
N LEU A 143 4.62 10.76 2.15
CA LEU A 143 4.95 9.75 1.15
C LEU A 143 6.35 9.88 0.51
N ALA A 144 7.22 10.74 1.04
CA ALA A 144 8.64 10.71 0.69
C ALA A 144 9.32 9.48 1.30
N LEU A 145 10.47 9.07 0.73
CA LEU A 145 11.24 7.98 1.30
C LEU A 145 11.74 8.29 2.71
N ALA A 146 11.63 7.31 3.60
CA ALA A 146 12.21 7.34 4.94
C ALA A 146 13.55 6.57 4.95
N GLU A 147 14.49 7.00 5.79
CA GLU A 147 15.76 6.32 6.00
C GLU A 147 15.62 5.02 6.82
N LYS A 148 14.55 4.92 7.59
CA LYS A 148 14.24 3.78 8.46
C LYS A 148 12.77 3.42 8.32
N PRO A 149 12.39 2.16 8.59
CA PRO A 149 11.00 1.74 8.56
C PRO A 149 10.15 2.54 9.56
N VAL A 150 9.02 3.05 9.08
CA VAL A 150 8.04 3.84 9.83
C VAL A 150 6.75 3.01 9.99
N PRO A 151 6.14 2.98 11.19
CA PRO A 151 4.88 2.28 11.40
C PRO A 151 3.70 3.06 10.81
N PHE A 152 2.90 2.39 9.98
CA PHE A 152 1.65 2.87 9.42
C PHE A 152 0.49 2.01 9.95
N LEU A 153 -0.45 2.66 10.64
CA LEU A 153 -1.71 2.04 11.06
C LEU A 153 -2.80 2.39 10.06
N PHE A 154 -3.15 1.43 9.22
CA PHE A 154 -4.27 1.53 8.28
C PHE A 154 -5.58 1.21 8.98
N VAL A 155 -6.63 1.95 8.65
CA VAL A 155 -7.98 1.77 9.19
C VAL A 155 -8.92 1.52 8.03
N TYR A 156 -9.67 0.42 8.09
CA TYR A 156 -10.48 -0.08 7.00
C TYR A 156 -11.97 0.11 7.26
N ASP A 157 -12.68 0.42 6.19
CA ASP A 157 -14.13 0.29 6.16
C ASP A 157 -14.54 -1.18 6.04
N SER A 158 -15.49 -1.57 6.90
CA SER A 158 -15.93 -2.96 7.01
C SER A 158 -16.62 -3.50 5.75
N THR A 159 -17.21 -2.62 4.93
CA THR A 159 -18.01 -2.97 3.76
C THR A 159 -17.16 -3.01 2.50
N SER A 160 -16.49 -1.89 2.19
CA SER A 160 -15.68 -1.74 0.98
C SER A 160 -14.33 -2.45 1.06
N LYS A 161 -13.88 -2.82 2.27
CA LYS A 161 -12.56 -3.43 2.52
C LYS A 161 -11.39 -2.55 2.06
N LYS A 162 -11.62 -1.25 1.91
CA LYS A 162 -10.59 -0.24 1.62
C LYS A 162 -10.21 0.51 2.88
N ALA A 163 -8.98 1.00 2.93
CA ALA A 163 -8.56 1.91 3.98
C ALA A 163 -9.28 3.25 3.82
N VAL A 164 -9.90 3.73 4.89
CA VAL A 164 -10.51 5.06 4.97
C VAL A 164 -9.52 6.11 5.48
N SER A 165 -8.50 5.66 6.21
CA SER A 165 -7.40 6.49 6.68
C SER A 165 -6.19 5.63 7.03
N PHE A 166 -5.05 6.27 7.19
CA PHE A 166 -3.89 5.70 7.87
C PHE A 166 -3.27 6.75 8.79
N LEU A 167 -2.56 6.30 9.82
CA LEU A 167 -1.73 7.12 10.69
C LEU A 167 -0.28 6.63 10.55
N ALA A 168 0.64 7.53 10.20
CA ALA A 168 2.07 7.25 10.20
C ALA A 168 2.68 7.66 11.54
N ASN A 169 3.83 7.07 11.91
CA ASN A 169 4.59 7.44 13.11
C ASN A 169 3.81 7.32 14.43
N ILE A 170 2.96 6.29 14.58
CA ILE A 170 2.04 6.13 15.71
C ILE A 170 2.70 5.91 17.10
N PHE A 171 4.03 5.78 17.17
CA PHE A 171 4.79 5.53 18.40
C PHE A 171 5.71 6.69 18.80
N LEU A 172 5.65 7.82 18.10
CA LEU A 172 6.40 9.03 18.44
C LEU A 172 5.67 9.89 19.47
#